data_AF-A0A6J8A2Z1-F1
#
_entry.id   AF-A0A6J8A2Z1-F1
#
_cell.length_a   1.000
_cell.length_b   1.000
_cell.length_c   1.000
_cell.angle_alpha   90.00
_cell.angle_beta   90.00
_cell.angle_gamma   90.00
#
_symmetry.space_group_name_H-M   'P 1'
#
loop_
_entity.id
_entity.type
_entity.pdbx_description
1 polymer ?
#
loop_
_entity_poly.entity_id
_entity_poly.type
_entity_poly.pdbx_seq_one_letter_code
_entity_poly.pdbx_strand_id
1 'polypeptide(L)'
;MAPDIEINEIQLKAHLPISPEKYELFKKQTESDEILQQMKKINEEGWPMKKEELPEDLKMYWQFRNEITCIDNLLYKGLKLIIPTSLRKEMLQLIHETHMGIVKCKTRAREFMYWPGMMSDIQDIVEKCETCAVNNKKTNNKEPMITSKLPDRPSSKLAADLFQYKEEHYLITVDYYSKWPEIDKLDE
;
A
#
# COMPACT_ATOMS: atom_id res chain seq x y z
N MET A 1 10.23 26.65 -31.73
CA MET A 1 9.80 25.48 -30.96
C MET A 1 10.26 25.71 -29.53
N ALA A 2 9.34 25.68 -28.55
CA ALA A 2 9.59 26.20 -27.22
C ALA A 2 10.47 25.24 -26.39
N PRO A 3 11.60 25.70 -25.82
CA PRO A 3 12.52 24.87 -25.04
C PRO A 3 11.88 24.21 -23.81
N ASP A 4 10.78 24.78 -23.29
CA ASP A 4 10.05 24.25 -22.13
C ASP A 4 9.37 22.90 -22.39
N ILE A 5 8.99 22.61 -23.64
CA ILE A 5 8.34 21.34 -24.01
C ILE A 5 9.37 20.21 -24.05
N GLU A 6 10.56 20.50 -24.60
CA GLU A 6 11.68 19.54 -24.68
C GLU A 6 12.21 19.18 -23.27
N ILE A 7 12.30 20.16 -22.36
CA ILE A 7 12.72 19.93 -20.98
C ILE A 7 11.73 19.02 -20.24
N ASN A 8 10.42 19.25 -20.41
CA ASN A 8 9.39 18.41 -19.80
C ASN A 8 9.41 16.97 -20.33
N GLU A 9 9.61 16.78 -21.63
CA GLU A 9 9.72 15.45 -22.23
C GLU A 9 10.92 14.66 -21.70
N ILE A 10 12.09 15.30 -21.60
CA ILE A 10 13.30 14.68 -21.04
C ILE A 10 13.08 14.27 -19.59
N GLN A 11 12.46 15.15 -18.79
CA GLN A 11 12.18 14.89 -17.38
C GLN A 11 11.19 13.73 -17.20
N LEU A 12 10.15 13.63 -18.03
CA LEU A 12 9.16 12.57 -17.98
C LEU A 12 9.74 11.21 -18.37
N LYS A 13 10.54 11.16 -19.43
CA LYS A 13 11.24 9.94 -19.85
C LYS A 13 12.26 9.47 -18.81
N ALA A 14 12.96 10.39 -18.16
CA ALA A 14 13.89 10.06 -17.08
C ALA A 14 13.21 9.60 -15.79
N HIS A 15 12.01 10.12 -15.48
CA HIS A 15 11.28 9.79 -14.25
C HIS A 15 10.50 8.47 -14.35
N LEU A 16 10.29 7.92 -15.54
CA LEU A 16 9.53 6.69 -15.74
C LEU A 16 10.47 5.47 -15.81
N PRO A 17 10.52 4.59 -14.78
CA PRO A 17 11.46 3.47 -14.74
C PRO A 17 10.92 2.28 -15.54
N ILE A 18 10.78 2.43 -16.87
CA ILE A 18 10.32 1.36 -17.76
C ILE A 18 11.33 1.04 -18.85
N SER A 19 11.41 -0.23 -19.24
CA SER A 19 12.24 -0.66 -20.36
C SER A 19 11.72 -0.10 -21.69
N PRO A 20 12.57 0.05 -22.72
CA PRO A 20 12.14 0.50 -24.05
C PRO A 20 11.02 -0.36 -24.64
N GLU A 21 11.07 -1.69 -24.43
CA GLU A 21 10.04 -2.63 -24.89
C GLU A 21 8.68 -2.36 -24.24
N LYS A 22 8.67 -2.13 -22.91
CA LYS A 22 7.44 -1.77 -22.20
C LYS A 22 6.93 -0.40 -22.65
N TYR A 23 7.82 0.55 -22.89
CA TYR A 23 7.46 1.89 -23.37
C TYR A 23 6.70 1.82 -24.70
N GLU A 24 7.17 1.03 -25.67
CA GLU A 24 6.46 0.80 -26.93
C GLU A 24 5.15 0.04 -26.76
N LEU A 25 5.09 -0.92 -25.81
CA LEU A 25 3.83 -1.57 -25.44
C LEU A 25 2.79 -0.56 -24.92
N PHE A 26 3.19 0.37 -24.04
CA PHE A 26 2.30 1.41 -23.52
C PHE A 26 1.75 2.29 -24.65
N LYS A 27 2.57 2.67 -25.63
CA LYS A 27 2.10 3.44 -26.80
C LYS A 27 1.03 2.69 -27.57
N LYS A 28 1.33 1.45 -27.95
CA LYS A 28 0.40 0.60 -28.70
C LYS A 28 -0.93 0.39 -27.96
N GLN A 29 -0.88 0.19 -26.64
CA GLN A 29 -2.08 0.00 -25.83
C GLN A 29 -2.85 1.31 -25.63
N THR A 30 -2.16 2.45 -25.53
CA THR A 30 -2.78 3.78 -25.49
C THR A 30 -3.50 4.08 -26.79
N GLU A 31 -2.92 3.71 -27.93
CA GLU A 31 -3.56 3.80 -29.24
C GLU A 31 -4.77 2.89 -29.38
N SER A 32 -4.88 1.81 -28.61
CA SER A 32 -6.02 0.89 -28.68
C SER A 32 -7.11 1.23 -27.66
N ASP A 33 -6.84 2.13 -26.71
CA ASP A 33 -7.76 2.51 -25.64
C ASP A 33 -8.64 3.69 -26.07
N GLU A 34 -9.94 3.43 -26.27
CA GLU A 34 -10.91 4.41 -26.75
C GLU A 34 -10.99 5.66 -25.85
N ILE A 35 -10.90 5.48 -24.52
CA ILE A 35 -10.99 6.58 -23.56
C ILE A 35 -9.75 7.48 -23.69
N LEU A 36 -8.56 6.87 -23.76
CA LEU A 36 -7.32 7.64 -23.90
C LEU A 36 -7.21 8.31 -25.27
N GLN A 37 -7.69 7.67 -26.35
CA GLN A 37 -7.78 8.31 -27.66
C GLN A 37 -8.68 9.56 -27.64
N GLN A 38 -9.86 9.46 -27.04
CA GLN A 38 -10.75 10.61 -26.90
C GLN A 38 -10.12 11.70 -26.04
N MET A 39 -9.48 11.34 -24.93
CA MET A 39 -8.78 12.27 -24.07
C MET A 39 -7.64 12.98 -24.81
N LYS A 40 -6.91 12.27 -25.68
CA LYS A 40 -5.86 12.85 -26.51
C LYS A 40 -6.42 13.92 -27.46
N LYS A 41 -7.52 13.62 -28.16
CA LYS A 41 -8.19 14.59 -29.05
C LYS A 41 -8.63 15.84 -28.29
N ILE A 42 -9.26 15.66 -27.13
CA ILE A 42 -9.68 16.78 -26.26
C ILE A 42 -8.48 17.58 -25.76
N ASN A 43 -7.35 16.91 -25.50
CA ASN A 43 -6.13 17.60 -25.07
C ASN A 43 -5.51 18.45 -26.20
N GLU A 44 -5.69 18.06 -27.46
CA GLU A 44 -5.25 18.81 -28.64
C GLU A 44 -6.22 19.95 -29.03
N GLU A 45 -7.53 19.68 -28.99
CA GLU A 45 -8.59 20.65 -29.33
C GLU A 45 -8.87 21.65 -28.20
N GLY A 46 -8.52 21.29 -26.97
CA GLY A 46 -8.76 22.07 -25.76
C GLY A 46 -9.89 21.49 -24.93
N TRP A 47 -9.70 21.53 -23.61
CA TRP A 47 -10.70 21.04 -22.66
C TRP A 47 -11.92 21.97 -22.58
N PRO A 48 -13.15 21.44 -22.52
CA PRO A 48 -14.36 22.26 -22.42
C PRO A 48 -14.42 23.00 -21.08
N MET A 49 -15.11 24.15 -21.07
CA MET A 49 -15.28 24.96 -19.85
C MET A 49 -16.20 24.29 -18.83
N LYS A 50 -17.13 23.44 -19.27
CA LYS A 50 -18.07 22.72 -18.41
C LYS A 50 -17.76 21.23 -18.42
N LYS A 51 -17.83 20.62 -17.25
CA LYS A 51 -17.59 19.18 -17.07
C LYS A 51 -18.68 18.33 -17.72
N GLU A 52 -19.89 18.87 -17.84
CA GLU A 52 -21.07 18.19 -18.36
C GLU A 52 -21.00 17.92 -19.86
N GLU A 53 -20.16 18.67 -20.58
CA GLU A 53 -19.92 18.53 -22.02
C GLU A 53 -18.99 17.35 -22.35
N LEU A 54 -18.35 16.75 -21.34
CA LEU A 54 -17.49 15.59 -21.50
C LEU A 54 -18.27 14.27 -21.41
N PRO A 55 -17.82 13.23 -22.13
CA PRO A 55 -18.21 11.84 -21.88
C PRO A 55 -18.00 11.46 -20.40
N GLU A 56 -18.89 10.64 -19.85
CA GLU A 56 -18.85 10.23 -18.43
C GLU A 56 -17.48 9.71 -18.00
N ASP A 57 -16.84 8.87 -18.83
CA ASP A 57 -15.53 8.28 -18.53
C ASP A 57 -14.40 9.32 -18.41
N LEU A 58 -14.55 10.47 -19.09
CA LEU A 58 -13.57 11.55 -19.11
C LEU A 58 -13.80 12.61 -18.04
N LYS A 59 -15.00 12.65 -17.46
CA LYS A 59 -15.36 13.62 -16.40
C LYS A 59 -14.43 13.55 -15.20
N MET A 60 -13.90 12.38 -14.87
CA MET A 60 -12.97 12.20 -13.75
C MET A 60 -11.59 12.84 -13.98
N TYR A 61 -11.23 13.09 -15.24
CA TYR A 61 -9.98 13.71 -15.65
C TYR A 61 -10.08 15.24 -15.75
N TRP A 62 -11.28 15.80 -15.96
CA TRP A 62 -11.50 17.24 -16.15
C TRP A 62 -10.92 18.12 -15.03
N GLN A 63 -10.98 17.65 -13.78
CA GLN A 63 -10.40 18.35 -12.62
C GLN A 63 -8.87 18.51 -12.71
N PHE A 64 -8.20 17.66 -13.49
CA PHE A 64 -6.75 17.67 -13.70
C PHE A 64 -6.37 18.13 -15.11
N ARG A 65 -7.29 18.69 -15.89
CA ARG A 65 -7.06 19.07 -17.29
C ARG A 65 -5.80 19.90 -17.54
N ASN A 66 -5.47 20.81 -16.62
CA ASN A 66 -4.28 21.66 -16.73
C ASN A 66 -2.96 20.92 -16.43
N GLU A 67 -3.04 19.75 -15.80
CA GLU A 67 -1.91 18.88 -15.50
C GLU A 67 -1.75 17.77 -16.54
N ILE A 68 -2.70 17.63 -17.48
CA ILE A 68 -2.68 16.56 -18.48
C ILE A 68 -1.87 17.01 -19.68
N THR A 69 -0.88 16.20 -20.05
CA THR A 69 0.00 16.45 -21.18
C THR A 69 0.13 15.19 -22.04
N CYS A 70 0.17 15.35 -23.35
CA CYS A 70 0.42 14.26 -24.30
C CYS A 70 1.84 14.39 -24.86
N ILE A 71 2.68 13.38 -24.64
CA ILE A 71 4.07 13.34 -25.13
C ILE A 71 4.32 11.95 -25.72
N ASP A 72 4.85 11.90 -26.94
CA ASP A 72 5.21 10.64 -27.61
C ASP A 72 4.06 9.61 -27.62
N ASN A 73 2.85 10.11 -27.89
CA ASN A 73 1.58 9.37 -27.88
C ASN A 73 1.17 8.75 -26.54
N LEU A 74 1.76 9.19 -25.44
CA LEU A 74 1.41 8.80 -24.08
C LEU A 74 0.83 9.99 -23.32
N LEU A 75 -0.18 9.72 -22.50
CA LEU A 75 -0.84 10.74 -21.67
C LEU A 75 -0.29 10.69 -20.25
N TYR A 76 0.06 11.86 -19.73
CA TYR A 76 0.60 12.04 -18.40
C TYR A 76 -0.30 12.98 -17.59
N LYS A 77 -0.37 12.74 -16.27
CA LYS A 77 -0.89 13.69 -15.29
C LYS A 77 0.28 14.17 -14.44
N GLY A 78 0.76 15.39 -14.70
CA GLY A 78 2.05 15.85 -14.18
C GLY A 78 3.15 14.87 -14.61
N LEU A 79 3.84 14.24 -13.64
CA LEU A 79 4.89 13.26 -13.91
C LEU A 79 4.41 11.80 -14.01
N LYS A 80 3.11 11.54 -13.90
CA LYS A 80 2.55 10.19 -13.78
C LYS A 80 1.95 9.73 -15.09
N LEU A 81 2.32 8.55 -15.55
CA LEU A 81 1.75 7.97 -16.76
C LEU A 81 0.30 7.56 -16.52
N ILE A 82 -0.61 7.96 -17.41
CA ILE A 82 -2.00 7.51 -17.40
C ILE A 82 -2.06 6.13 -18.05
N ILE A 83 -2.45 5.12 -17.28
CA ILE A 83 -2.34 3.72 -17.70
C ILE A 83 -3.58 3.29 -18.51
N PRO A 84 -3.39 2.74 -19.72
CA PRO A 84 -4.47 2.14 -20.51
C PRO A 84 -5.20 1.05 -19.74
N THR A 85 -6.49 0.94 -19.96
CA THR A 85 -7.38 0.03 -19.24
C THR A 85 -6.93 -1.44 -19.35
N SER A 86 -6.39 -1.82 -20.51
CA SER A 86 -5.84 -3.16 -20.77
C SER A 86 -4.63 -3.51 -19.90
N LEU A 87 -3.82 -2.52 -19.51
CA LEU A 87 -2.59 -2.73 -18.74
C LEU A 87 -2.77 -2.57 -17.22
N ARG A 88 -3.90 -2.02 -16.77
CA ARG A 88 -4.14 -1.76 -15.32
C ARG A 88 -3.98 -3.03 -14.48
N LYS A 89 -4.50 -4.17 -14.96
CA LYS A 89 -4.41 -5.45 -14.24
C LYS A 89 -2.95 -5.91 -14.06
N GLU A 90 -2.14 -5.82 -15.11
CA GLU A 90 -0.71 -6.16 -15.06
C GLU A 90 0.03 -5.22 -14.10
N MET A 91 -0.26 -3.92 -14.15
CA MET A 91 0.39 -2.94 -13.26
C MET A 91 0.02 -3.14 -11.79
N LEU A 92 -1.24 -3.50 -11.50
CA LEU A 92 -1.66 -3.87 -10.15
C LEU A 92 -0.90 -5.09 -9.63
N GLN A 93 -0.74 -6.12 -10.47
CA GLN A 93 0.03 -7.32 -10.12
C GLN A 93 1.50 -6.97 -9.85
N LEU A 94 2.13 -6.17 -10.71
CA LEU A 94 3.52 -5.75 -10.56
C LEU A 94 3.77 -4.98 -9.26
N ILE A 95 2.88 -4.06 -8.90
CA ILE A 95 3.01 -3.30 -7.64
C ILE A 95 2.82 -4.20 -6.41
N HIS A 96 1.94 -5.19 -6.54
CA HIS A 96 1.60 -6.12 -5.48
C HIS A 96 2.61 -7.28 -5.30
N GLU A 97 3.40 -7.61 -6.33
CA GLU A 97 4.28 -8.79 -6.41
C GLU A 97 5.13 -9.06 -5.16
N THR A 98 5.61 -8.00 -4.50
CA THR A 98 6.48 -8.10 -3.32
C THR A 98 5.73 -8.21 -1.98
N HIS A 99 4.39 -8.30 -1.99
CA HIS A 99 3.50 -8.43 -0.83
C HIS A 99 3.80 -7.47 0.34
N MET A 100 4.29 -6.26 0.02
CA MET A 100 4.81 -5.31 1.01
C MET A 100 3.73 -4.51 1.78
N GLY A 101 2.46 -4.90 1.64
CA GLY A 101 1.32 -4.25 2.28
C GLY A 101 0.81 -3.00 1.55
N ILE A 102 -0.37 -2.56 1.98
CA ILE A 102 -1.17 -1.56 1.26
C ILE A 102 -0.50 -0.19 1.13
N VAL A 103 0.16 0.26 2.20
CA VAL A 103 0.79 1.60 2.23
C VAL A 103 1.89 1.70 1.18
N LYS A 104 2.78 0.69 1.11
CA LYS A 104 3.87 0.68 0.14
C LYS A 104 3.38 0.52 -1.30
N CYS A 105 2.36 -0.31 -1.53
CA CYS A 105 1.72 -0.44 -2.85
C CYS A 105 1.15 0.90 -3.33
N LYS A 106 0.38 1.59 -2.47
CA LYS A 106 -0.19 2.92 -2.79
C LYS A 106 0.89 3.98 -3.02
N THR A 107 1.99 3.96 -2.27
CA THR A 107 3.09 4.92 -2.46
C THR A 107 3.78 4.73 -3.81
N ARG A 108 4.22 3.50 -4.14
CA ARG A 108 4.87 3.20 -5.43
C ARG A 108 4.00 3.55 -6.63
N ALA A 109 2.72 3.17 -6.58
CA ALA A 109 1.76 3.51 -7.63
C ALA A 109 1.69 5.02 -7.88
N ARG A 110 1.59 5.81 -6.81
CA ARG A 110 1.44 7.27 -6.88
C ARG A 110 2.68 7.99 -7.44
N GLU A 111 3.84 7.36 -7.46
CA GLU A 111 5.07 7.96 -7.99
C GLU A 111 5.07 7.94 -9.52
N PHE A 112 4.59 6.87 -10.15
CA PHE A 112 4.81 6.65 -11.58
C PHE A 112 3.53 6.59 -12.43
N MET A 113 2.40 6.24 -11.83
CA MET A 113 1.19 5.91 -12.59
C MET A 113 -0.07 6.56 -12.04
N TYR A 114 -1.09 6.63 -12.90
CA TYR A 114 -2.40 7.16 -12.54
C TYR A 114 -3.52 6.56 -13.40
N TRP A 115 -4.66 6.30 -12.77
CA TRP A 115 -5.98 6.24 -13.40
C TRP A 115 -7.06 6.49 -12.34
N PRO A 116 -8.28 6.91 -12.72
CA PRO A 116 -9.39 7.05 -11.79
C PRO A 116 -9.72 5.71 -11.13
N GLY A 117 -9.77 5.68 -9.80
CA GLY A 117 -10.04 4.44 -9.05
C GLY A 117 -8.80 3.61 -8.67
N MET A 118 -7.60 3.97 -9.15
CA MET A 118 -6.35 3.22 -8.89
C MET A 118 -6.10 2.87 -7.42
N MET A 119 -6.41 3.78 -6.49
CA MET A 119 -6.25 3.52 -5.05
C MET A 119 -7.20 2.45 -4.52
N SER A 120 -8.41 2.36 -5.08
CA SER A 120 -9.39 1.33 -4.77
C SER A 120 -8.94 0.00 -5.33
N ASP A 121 -8.51 -0.03 -6.60
CA ASP A 121 -8.05 -1.26 -7.24
C ASP A 121 -6.83 -1.87 -6.52
N ILE A 122 -5.90 -1.03 -6.05
CA ILE A 122 -4.76 -1.45 -5.23
C ILE A 122 -5.22 -1.99 -3.87
N GLN A 123 -6.27 -1.42 -3.29
CA GLN A 123 -6.82 -1.92 -2.04
C GLN A 123 -7.45 -3.30 -2.25
N ASP A 124 -8.26 -3.46 -3.29
CA ASP A 124 -8.92 -4.71 -3.62
C ASP A 124 -7.94 -5.86 -3.85
N ILE A 125 -6.84 -5.64 -4.58
CA ILE A 125 -5.84 -6.70 -4.83
C ILE A 125 -5.09 -7.09 -3.54
N VAL A 126 -4.80 -6.13 -2.66
CA VAL A 126 -4.10 -6.39 -1.41
C VAL A 126 -5.00 -7.08 -0.39
N GLU A 127 -6.28 -6.69 -0.31
CA GLU A 127 -7.26 -7.30 0.60
C GLU A 127 -7.61 -8.74 0.20
N LYS A 128 -7.69 -9.02 -1.11
CA LYS A 128 -7.96 -10.37 -1.64
C LYS A 128 -6.73 -11.30 -1.62
N CYS A 129 -5.56 -10.80 -1.24
CA CYS A 129 -4.33 -11.58 -1.22
C CYS A 129 -4.14 -12.34 0.11
N GLU A 130 -4.11 -13.67 0.04
CA GLU A 130 -3.87 -14.55 1.19
C GLU A 130 -2.53 -14.27 1.88
N THR A 131 -1.44 -14.11 1.11
CA THR A 131 -0.11 -13.82 1.65
C THR A 131 -0.09 -12.50 2.41
N CYS A 132 -0.75 -11.47 1.87
CA CYS A 132 -0.89 -10.18 2.56
C CYS A 132 -1.77 -10.31 3.81
N ALA A 133 -2.86 -11.09 3.77
CA ALA A 133 -3.72 -11.33 4.92
C ALA A 133 -2.97 -12.02 6.08
N VAL A 134 -2.15 -13.03 5.78
CA VAL A 134 -1.32 -13.73 6.78
C VAL A 134 -0.28 -12.80 7.40
N ASN A 135 0.33 -11.92 6.59
CA ASN A 135 1.39 -11.01 7.04
C ASN A 135 0.86 -9.73 7.71
N ASN A 136 -0.39 -9.32 7.43
CA ASN A 136 -1.06 -8.16 8.02
C ASN A 136 -1.68 -8.42 9.41
N LYS A 137 -1.17 -9.40 10.18
CA LYS A 137 -1.60 -9.72 11.57
C LYS A 137 -1.42 -8.60 12.61
N LYS A 138 -1.18 -7.35 12.19
CA LYS A 138 -0.88 -6.21 13.06
C LYS A 138 -2.09 -5.57 13.75
N THR A 139 -3.31 -6.04 13.52
CA THR A 139 -4.50 -5.56 14.25
C THR A 139 -4.97 -6.52 15.33
N ASN A 140 -4.12 -7.45 15.78
CA ASN A 140 -4.35 -8.06 17.08
C ASN A 140 -3.87 -7.06 18.16
N ASN A 141 -4.69 -6.01 18.38
CA ASN A 141 -4.56 -5.19 19.57
C ASN A 141 -4.65 -6.17 20.73
N LYS A 142 -3.51 -6.45 21.37
CA LYS A 142 -3.49 -7.32 22.54
C LYS A 142 -4.51 -6.75 23.50
N GLU A 143 -5.46 -7.59 23.93
CA GLU A 143 -6.41 -7.18 24.95
C GLU A 143 -5.63 -6.60 26.14
N PRO A 144 -6.15 -5.55 26.78
CA PRO A 144 -5.54 -5.02 27.99
C PRO A 144 -5.30 -6.15 28.99
N MET A 145 -4.12 -6.16 29.62
CA MET A 145 -3.83 -7.16 30.65
C MET A 145 -4.89 -7.09 31.74
N ILE A 146 -5.61 -8.19 31.96
CA ILE A 146 -6.59 -8.27 33.05
C ILE A 146 -5.81 -8.43 34.35
N THR A 147 -5.87 -7.41 35.21
CA THR A 147 -5.27 -7.48 36.54
C THR A 147 -6.10 -8.39 37.44
N SER A 148 -5.48 -9.42 38.01
CA SER A 148 -6.16 -10.27 39.00
C SER A 148 -6.41 -9.49 40.30
N LYS A 149 -7.57 -9.71 40.94
CA LYS A 149 -7.85 -9.14 42.27
C LYS A 149 -6.81 -9.62 43.28
N LEU A 150 -6.39 -8.71 44.16
CA LEU A 150 -5.56 -9.07 45.30
C LEU A 150 -6.40 -9.94 46.25
N PRO A 151 -5.86 -11.06 46.78
CA PRO A 151 -6.50 -11.79 47.86
C PRO A 151 -6.70 -10.91 49.11
N ASP A 152 -7.64 -11.29 49.98
CA ASP A 152 -7.92 -10.54 51.23
C ASP A 152 -7.05 -10.99 52.42
N ARG A 153 -6.37 -12.14 52.30
CA ARG A 153 -5.59 -12.75 53.39
C ARG A 153 -4.29 -13.37 52.85
N PRO A 154 -3.21 -13.39 53.65
CA PRO A 154 -2.00 -14.14 53.33
C PRO A 154 -2.28 -15.61 53.05
N SER A 155 -1.50 -16.19 52.14
CA SER A 155 -1.52 -17.62 51.78
C SER A 155 -2.83 -18.12 51.18
N SER A 156 -3.77 -17.23 50.84
CA SER A 156 -5.03 -17.63 50.19
C SER A 156 -4.88 -17.81 48.68
N LYS A 157 -3.81 -17.28 48.08
CA LYS A 157 -3.44 -17.48 46.68
C LYS A 157 -1.92 -17.44 46.53
N LEU A 158 -1.35 -18.52 46.02
CA LEU A 158 0.09 -18.66 45.79
C LEU A 158 0.36 -18.74 44.27
N ALA A 159 1.44 -18.12 43.82
CA ALA A 159 2.08 -18.43 42.54
C ALA A 159 3.22 -19.40 42.83
N ALA A 160 3.42 -20.38 41.96
CA ALA A 160 4.59 -21.22 42.00
C ALA A 160 5.20 -21.28 40.60
N ASP A 161 6.52 -21.26 40.51
CA ASP A 161 7.24 -21.43 39.25
C ASP A 161 8.52 -22.23 39.48
N LEU A 162 9.00 -22.91 38.44
CA LEU A 162 10.23 -23.67 38.48
C LEU A 162 11.34 -22.89 37.80
N PHE A 163 12.52 -22.86 38.41
CA PHE A 163 13.70 -22.28 37.79
C PHE A 163 14.95 -23.12 38.07
N GLN A 164 15.98 -22.93 37.25
CA GLN A 164 17.25 -23.61 37.39
C GLN A 164 18.36 -22.60 37.66
N TYR A 165 19.24 -22.92 38.61
CA TYR A 165 20.42 -22.10 38.90
C TYR A 165 21.59 -22.98 39.31
N LYS A 166 22.73 -22.82 38.63
CA LYS A 166 23.95 -23.63 38.84
C LYS A 166 23.66 -25.14 38.79
N GLU A 167 22.95 -25.56 37.74
CA GLU A 167 22.57 -26.96 37.48
C GLU A 167 21.56 -27.56 38.47
N GLU A 168 21.22 -26.87 39.55
CA GLU A 168 20.22 -27.29 40.53
C GLU A 168 18.82 -26.74 40.21
N HIS A 169 17.78 -27.51 40.54
CA HIS A 169 16.38 -27.13 40.34
C HIS A 169 15.78 -26.55 41.62
N TYR A 170 14.97 -25.50 41.44
CA TYR A 170 14.32 -24.78 42.53
C TYR A 170 12.84 -24.54 42.22
N LEU A 171 12.03 -24.60 43.26
CA LEU A 171 10.66 -24.11 43.26
C LEU A 171 10.65 -22.74 43.94
N ILE A 172 10.16 -21.72 43.25
CA ILE A 172 9.81 -20.45 43.88
C ILE A 172 8.30 -20.41 44.11
N THR A 173 7.91 -20.15 45.36
CA THR A 173 6.52 -19.91 45.74
C THR A 173 6.37 -18.46 46.18
N VAL A 174 5.38 -17.74 45.65
CA VAL A 174 5.12 -16.34 45.99
C VAL A 174 3.69 -16.18 46.47
N ASP A 175 3.51 -15.65 47.67
CA ASP A 175 2.19 -15.27 48.17
C ASP A 175 1.67 -14.00 47.49
N TYR A 176 0.46 -14.06 46.92
CA TYR A 176 -0.11 -12.93 46.20
C TYR A 176 -0.45 -11.74 47.10
N TYR A 177 -0.74 -11.97 48.39
CA TYR A 177 -1.09 -10.90 49.33
C TYR A 177 0.15 -10.12 49.78
N SER A 178 1.10 -10.82 50.41
CA SER A 178 2.31 -10.24 51.01
C SER A 178 3.43 -9.98 50.02
N LYS A 179 3.38 -10.61 48.83
CA LYS A 179 4.47 -10.64 47.84
C LYS A 179 5.75 -11.30 48.38
N TRP A 180 5.66 -12.09 49.45
CA TRP A 180 6.79 -12.81 50.01
C TRP A 180 7.18 -14.00 49.12
N PRO A 181 8.44 -14.08 48.64
CA PRO A 181 8.96 -15.23 47.93
C PRO A 181 9.59 -16.25 48.90
N GLU A 182 9.29 -17.51 48.68
CA GLU A 182 9.90 -18.68 49.33
C GLU A 182 10.57 -19.52 48.24
N ILE A 183 11.78 -20.02 48.51
CA ILE A 183 12.56 -20.77 47.54
C ILE A 183 12.95 -22.09 48.18
N ASP A 184 12.49 -23.17 47.56
CA ASP A 184 12.81 -24.54 47.95
C ASP A 184 13.73 -25.15 46.91
N LYS A 185 14.86 -25.72 47.37
CA LYS A 185 15.69 -26.57 46.52
C LYS A 185 14.95 -27.90 46.33
N LEU A 186 14.82 -28.35 45.09
CA LEU A 186 14.28 -29.67 44.79
C LEU A 186 15.42 -30.69 44.87
N ASP A 187 15.25 -31.69 45.73
CA ASP A 187 16.11 -32.87 45.73
C ASP A 187 15.75 -33.74 44.50
N GLU A 188 16.76 -34.38 43.90
CA GLU A 188 16.58 -35.31 42.77
C GLU A 188 15.76 -36.56 43.13
#